data_AF-A0A3D0NTV3-F1
#
_entry.id   AF-A0A3D0NTV3-F1
#
_cell.length_a   1.000
_cell.length_b   1.000
_cell.length_c   1.000
_cell.angle_alpha   90.00
_cell.angle_beta   90.00
_cell.angle_gamma   90.00
#
_symmetry.space_group_name_H-M   'P 1'
#
loop_
_entity.id
_entity.type
_entity.pdbx_description
1 polymer ?
#
loop_
_entity_poly.entity_id
_entity_poly.type
_entity_poly.pdbx_seq_one_letter_code
_entity_poly.pdbx_strand_id
1 'polypeptide(L)'
;EPNRDAAALVEKFLQMQYEIKHSTFLSDIQSRYQGIPYGWREIDIAAVVALLIHDQKVTIKYGGATVQPSDPRLPDMLRKKSEIGKTSISIKQAVPIQKIRAVRELLREYFDEMDVPEDEDGLIAHIVEKFTEEQRHY
;
A
#
# COMPACT_ATOMS: atom_id res chain seq x y z
N GLU A 1 0.13 12.81 -19.19
CA GLU A 1 1.34 12.01 -19.48
C GLU A 1 0.95 10.54 -19.56
N PRO A 2 1.46 9.77 -20.52
CA PRO A 2 1.04 8.38 -20.78
C PRO A 2 1.08 7.47 -19.54
N ASN A 3 2.06 7.67 -18.67
CA ASN A 3 2.22 6.88 -17.45
C ASN A 3 1.17 7.20 -16.37
N ARG A 4 0.60 8.40 -16.37
CA ARG A 4 -0.42 8.82 -15.40
C ARG A 4 -1.77 8.16 -15.72
N ASP A 5 -2.13 8.11 -17.00
CA ASP A 5 -3.35 7.41 -17.46
C ASP A 5 -3.22 5.90 -17.24
N ALA A 6 -2.02 5.35 -17.48
CA ALA A 6 -1.71 3.95 -17.19
C ALA A 6 -1.79 3.63 -15.68
N ALA A 7 -1.28 4.51 -14.82
CA ALA A 7 -1.38 4.36 -13.36
C ALA A 7 -2.83 4.36 -12.88
N ALA A 8 -3.68 5.24 -13.42
CA ALA A 8 -5.11 5.26 -13.09
C ALA A 8 -5.81 3.95 -13.50
N LEU A 9 -5.43 3.34 -14.63
CA LEU A 9 -5.97 2.05 -15.05
C LEU A 9 -5.57 0.91 -14.10
N VAL A 10 -4.30 0.85 -13.69
CA VAL A 10 -3.80 -0.15 -12.73
C VAL A 10 -4.43 0.06 -11.35
N GLU A 11 -4.52 1.30 -10.89
CA GLU A 11 -5.17 1.67 -9.63
C GLU A 11 -6.64 1.23 -9.61
N LYS A 12 -7.41 1.53 -10.67
CA LYS A 12 -8.81 1.09 -10.78
C LYS A 12 -8.94 -0.43 -10.79
N PHE A 13 -8.04 -1.13 -11.46
CA PHE A 13 -8.01 -2.59 -11.44
C PHE A 13 -7.76 -3.12 -10.02
N LEU A 14 -6.75 -2.60 -9.32
CA LEU A 14 -6.44 -2.96 -7.94
C LEU A 14 -7.59 -2.66 -6.99
N GLN A 15 -8.30 -1.55 -7.18
CA GLN A 15 -9.49 -1.22 -6.40
C GLN A 15 -10.59 -2.28 -6.58
N MET A 16 -10.88 -2.69 -7.82
CA MET A 16 -11.86 -3.75 -8.07
C MET A 16 -11.42 -5.08 -7.45
N GLN A 17 -10.14 -5.46 -7.59
CA GLN A 17 -9.59 -6.67 -6.96
C GLN A 17 -9.72 -6.64 -5.44
N TYR A 18 -9.46 -5.47 -4.85
CA TYR A 18 -9.61 -5.24 -3.42
C TYR A 18 -11.06 -5.42 -2.95
N GLU A 19 -12.04 -4.87 -3.67
CA GLU A 19 -13.47 -4.97 -3.34
C GLU A 19 -13.97 -6.43 -3.34
N ILE A 20 -13.49 -7.24 -4.29
CA ILE A 20 -13.80 -8.67 -4.35
C ILE A 20 -12.90 -9.53 -3.43
N LYS A 21 -12.04 -8.89 -2.62
CA LYS A 21 -11.07 -9.54 -1.71
C LYS A 21 -10.12 -10.52 -2.41
N HIS A 22 -9.80 -10.24 -3.67
CA HIS A 22 -8.91 -11.07 -4.46
C HIS A 22 -7.45 -10.64 -4.27
N SER A 23 -6.60 -11.59 -3.89
CA SER A 23 -5.16 -11.35 -3.77
C SER A 23 -4.55 -11.17 -5.15
N THR A 24 -3.90 -10.03 -5.40
CA THR A 24 -3.31 -9.71 -6.70
C THR A 24 -1.79 -9.75 -6.61
N PHE A 25 -1.14 -10.47 -7.52
CA PHE A 25 0.31 -10.52 -7.67
C PHE A 25 0.76 -9.69 -8.88
N LEU A 26 2.04 -9.31 -8.92
CA LEU A 26 2.57 -8.59 -10.08
C LEU A 26 2.56 -9.42 -11.36
N SER A 27 2.62 -10.74 -11.25
CA SER A 27 2.38 -11.64 -12.39
C SER A 27 1.00 -11.44 -13.02
N ASP A 28 -0.02 -11.15 -12.22
CA ASP A 28 -1.40 -10.95 -12.70
C ASP A 28 -1.51 -9.61 -13.45
N ILE A 29 -0.89 -8.55 -12.91
CA ILE A 29 -0.81 -7.25 -13.57
C ILE A 29 -0.07 -7.37 -14.90
N GLN A 30 1.12 -8.00 -14.90
CA GLN A 30 1.88 -8.19 -16.12
C GLN A 30 1.08 -8.96 -17.17
N SER A 31 0.51 -10.11 -16.82
CA SER A 31 -0.28 -10.93 -17.74
C SER A 31 -1.48 -10.15 -18.33
N ARG A 32 -2.15 -9.33 -17.51
CA ARG A 32 -3.31 -8.53 -17.93
C ARG A 32 -2.94 -7.41 -18.89
N TYR A 33 -1.92 -6.62 -18.57
CA TYR A 33 -1.58 -5.40 -19.32
C TYR A 33 -0.59 -5.65 -20.47
N GLN A 34 0.10 -6.79 -20.49
CA GLN A 34 0.81 -7.26 -21.68
C GLN A 34 -0.13 -7.85 -22.74
N GLY A 35 -1.29 -8.36 -22.31
CA GLY A 35 -2.30 -8.91 -23.21
C GLY A 35 -3.06 -7.84 -24.02
N ILE A 36 -3.84 -8.30 -24.99
CA ILE A 36 -4.79 -7.47 -25.75
C ILE A 36 -5.86 -6.95 -24.77
N PRO A 37 -6.26 -5.66 -24.80
CA PRO A 37 -5.97 -4.64 -25.81
C PRO A 37 -4.76 -3.73 -25.53
N TYR A 38 -4.04 -3.93 -24.42
CA TYR A 38 -3.06 -2.96 -23.93
C TYR A 38 -1.66 -3.12 -24.55
N GLY A 39 -1.12 -4.35 -24.55
CA GLY A 39 0.18 -4.64 -25.16
C GLY A 39 1.38 -3.93 -24.51
N TRP A 40 1.31 -3.58 -23.22
CA TRP A 40 2.38 -2.84 -22.53
C TRP A 40 3.64 -3.69 -22.35
N ARG A 41 4.82 -3.06 -22.34
CA ARG A 41 6.07 -3.77 -22.06
C ARG A 41 6.24 -3.95 -20.56
N GLU A 42 6.98 -4.99 -20.14
CA GLU A 42 7.29 -5.27 -18.73
C GLU A 42 7.85 -4.04 -18.01
N ILE A 43 8.74 -3.29 -18.68
CA ILE A 43 9.36 -2.08 -18.14
C ILE A 43 8.37 -0.94 -17.92
N ASP A 44 7.37 -0.79 -18.79
CA ASP A 44 6.35 0.25 -18.67
C ASP A 44 5.42 -0.08 -17.50
N ILE A 45 5.04 -1.35 -17.34
CA ILE A 45 4.24 -1.84 -16.21
C ILE A 45 4.98 -1.62 -14.89
N ALA A 46 6.28 -1.96 -14.85
CA ALA A 46 7.10 -1.73 -13.67
C ALA A 46 7.20 -0.24 -13.31
N ALA A 47 7.34 0.65 -14.30
CA ALA A 47 7.36 2.09 -14.07
C ALA A 47 6.02 2.62 -13.54
N VAL A 48 4.90 2.12 -14.07
CA VAL A 48 3.55 2.47 -13.60
C VAL A 48 3.32 2.02 -12.16
N VAL A 49 3.72 0.79 -11.82
CA VAL A 49 3.62 0.29 -10.43
C VAL A 49 4.55 1.08 -9.51
N ALA A 50 5.77 1.39 -9.94
CA ALA A 50 6.69 2.22 -9.17
C ALA A 50 6.11 3.61 -8.89
N LEU A 51 5.40 4.21 -9.85
CA LEU A 51 4.70 5.48 -9.65
C LEU A 51 3.61 5.36 -8.58
N LEU A 52 2.80 4.30 -8.59
CA LEU A 52 1.78 4.07 -7.56
C LEU A 52 2.39 3.87 -6.16
N ILE A 53 3.55 3.22 -6.08
CA ILE A 53 4.29 3.04 -4.81
C ILE A 53 4.83 4.39 -4.32
N HIS A 54 5.45 5.16 -5.22
CA HIS A 54 5.97 6.49 -4.94
C HIS A 54 4.86 7.43 -4.43
N ASP A 55 3.69 7.39 -5.04
CA ASP A 55 2.52 8.19 -4.65
C ASP A 55 1.79 7.61 -3.42
N GLN A 56 2.35 6.59 -2.76
CA GLN A 56 1.79 5.91 -1.58
C GLN A 56 0.37 5.36 -1.78
N LYS A 57 -0.03 5.07 -3.01
CA LYS A 57 -1.37 4.57 -3.34
C LYS A 57 -1.50 3.07 -3.16
N VAL A 58 -0.39 2.34 -3.14
CA VAL A 58 -0.37 0.88 -3.05
C VAL A 58 0.66 0.41 -2.03
N THR A 59 0.40 -0.75 -1.45
CA THR A 59 1.34 -1.48 -0.59
C THR A 59 1.82 -2.73 -1.33
N ILE A 60 3.13 -2.97 -1.29
CA ILE A 60 3.76 -4.17 -1.84
C ILE A 60 4.13 -5.11 -0.69
N LYS A 61 3.89 -6.41 -0.87
CA LYS A 61 4.45 -7.45 -0.01
C LYS A 61 5.22 -8.46 -0.85
N TYR A 62 6.39 -8.86 -0.36
CA TYR A 62 7.21 -9.91 -0.96
C TYR A 62 7.30 -11.09 0.02
N GLY A 63 6.85 -12.27 -0.41
CA GLY A 63 6.84 -13.46 0.47
C GLY A 63 6.05 -13.25 1.77
N GLY A 64 5.06 -12.35 1.77
CA GLY A 64 4.24 -12.00 2.93
C GLY A 64 4.75 -10.79 3.75
N ALA A 65 6.01 -10.37 3.59
CA ALA A 65 6.56 -9.22 4.28
C ALA A 65 6.33 -7.92 3.49
N THR A 66 5.93 -6.84 4.17
CA THR A 66 5.77 -5.52 3.53
C THR A 66 7.12 -4.98 3.05
N VAL A 67 7.18 -4.55 1.79
CA VAL A 67 8.38 -3.98 1.17
C VAL A 67 8.31 -2.46 1.22
N GLN A 68 9.39 -1.81 1.64
CA GLN A 68 9.48 -0.36 1.68
C GLN A 68 9.81 0.20 0.29
N PRO A 69 9.30 1.39 -0.09
CA PRO A 69 9.63 2.05 -1.35
C PRO A 69 11.13 2.27 -1.57
N SER A 70 11.91 2.36 -0.49
CA SER A 70 13.36 2.53 -0.48
C SER A 70 14.17 1.23 -0.59
N ASP A 71 13.52 0.05 -0.64
CA ASP A 71 14.24 -1.23 -0.74
C ASP A 71 14.98 -1.31 -2.09
N PRO A 72 16.31 -1.51 -2.12
CA PRO A 72 17.09 -1.57 -3.35
C PRO A 72 16.72 -2.76 -4.26
N ARG A 73 16.04 -3.78 -3.72
CA ARG A 73 15.55 -4.95 -4.47
C ARG A 73 14.16 -4.73 -5.08
N LEU A 74 13.50 -3.61 -4.78
CA LEU A 74 12.16 -3.31 -5.30
C LEU A 74 12.11 -3.38 -6.84
N PRO A 75 13.05 -2.81 -7.62
CA PRO A 75 13.03 -2.92 -9.08
C PRO A 75 13.04 -4.37 -9.59
N ASP A 76 13.79 -5.25 -8.92
CA ASP A 76 13.83 -6.67 -9.25
C ASP A 76 12.50 -7.35 -8.94
N MET A 77 11.88 -7.03 -7.80
CA MET A 77 10.55 -7.54 -7.43
C MET A 77 9.47 -7.13 -8.43
N LEU A 78 9.58 -5.93 -9.01
CA LEU A 78 8.62 -5.41 -9.99
C LEU A 78 8.75 -6.05 -11.40
N ARG A 79 9.94 -6.55 -11.74
CA ARG A 79 10.27 -6.95 -13.12
C ARG A 79 10.66 -8.41 -13.29
N LYS A 80 11.46 -8.96 -12.37
CA LYS A 80 12.10 -10.26 -12.58
C LYS A 80 11.06 -11.38 -12.49
N LYS A 81 10.98 -12.20 -13.54
CA LYS A 81 9.98 -13.29 -13.64
C LYS A 81 9.98 -14.27 -12.45
N SER A 82 11.12 -14.47 -11.80
CA SER A 82 11.23 -15.32 -10.60
C SER A 82 10.64 -14.69 -9.33
N GLU A 83 10.42 -13.37 -9.33
CA GLU A 83 10.03 -12.58 -8.16
C GLU A 83 8.60 -12.06 -8.24
N ILE A 84 8.10 -11.75 -9.45
CA ILE A 84 6.76 -11.16 -9.66
C ILE A 84 5.62 -12.05 -9.14
N GLY A 85 5.78 -13.38 -9.16
CA GLY A 85 4.79 -14.32 -8.61
C GLY A 85 4.79 -14.42 -7.09
N LYS A 86 5.82 -13.88 -6.42
CA LYS A 86 5.93 -13.80 -4.96
C LYS A 86 5.65 -12.40 -4.41
N THR A 87 5.44 -11.45 -5.31
CA THR A 87 5.23 -10.03 -5.02
C THR A 87 3.74 -9.74 -5.13
N SER A 88 3.07 -9.61 -4.00
CA SER A 88 1.68 -9.18 -3.96
C SER A 88 1.57 -7.67 -3.85
N ILE A 89 0.52 -7.13 -4.43
CA ILE A 89 0.22 -5.70 -4.48
C ILE A 89 -1.24 -5.50 -4.07
N SER A 90 -1.50 -4.45 -3.31
CA SER A 90 -2.84 -4.09 -2.88
C SER A 90 -2.97 -2.58 -2.79
N ILE A 91 -4.17 -2.06 -3.01
CA ILE A 91 -4.45 -0.65 -2.78
C ILE A 91 -4.15 -0.33 -1.30
N LYS A 92 -3.42 0.76 -1.05
CA LYS A 92 -3.28 1.29 0.30
C LYS A 92 -4.65 1.87 0.65
N GLN A 93 -5.29 1.33 1.68
CA GLN A 93 -6.47 1.98 2.20
C GLN A 93 -6.03 3.29 2.85
N ALA A 94 -6.34 4.42 2.24
CA ALA A 94 -6.36 5.67 2.98
C ALA A 94 -7.38 5.48 4.10
N VAL A 95 -6.94 5.55 5.36
CA VAL A 95 -7.87 5.48 6.48
C VAL A 95 -8.83 6.66 6.32
N PRO A 96 -10.16 6.44 6.22
CA PRO A 96 -11.09 7.53 6.09
C PRO A 96 -10.88 8.53 7.22
N ILE A 97 -10.87 9.83 6.92
CA ILE A 97 -10.67 10.90 7.91
C ILE A 97 -11.61 10.73 9.12
N GLN A 98 -12.83 10.23 8.89
CA GLN A 98 -13.79 9.91 9.94
C GLN A 98 -13.28 8.85 10.92
N LYS A 99 -12.59 7.81 10.43
CA LYS A 99 -11.99 6.77 11.27
C LYS A 99 -10.79 7.31 12.05
N ILE A 100 -9.94 8.14 11.42
CA ILE A 100 -8.82 8.81 12.11
C ILE A 100 -9.35 9.67 13.27
N ARG A 101 -10.41 10.47 13.01
CA ARG A 101 -11.07 11.27 14.04
C ARG A 101 -11.65 10.43 15.17
N ALA A 102 -12.33 9.33 14.85
CA ALA A 102 -12.92 8.46 15.86
C ALA A 102 -11.86 7.79 16.75
N VAL A 103 -10.75 7.31 16.17
CA VAL A 103 -9.64 6.73 16.94
C VAL A 103 -8.98 7.80 17.81
N ARG A 104 -8.78 9.01 17.27
CA ARG A 104 -8.22 10.13 18.03
C ARG A 104 -9.10 10.51 19.22
N GLU A 105 -10.41 10.61 19.03
CA GLU A 105 -11.36 10.90 20.12
C GLU A 105 -11.31 9.81 21.21
N LEU A 106 -11.29 8.53 20.80
CA LEU A 106 -11.11 7.41 21.72
C LEU A 106 -9.80 7.50 22.53
N LEU A 107 -8.67 7.81 21.89
CA LEU A 107 -7.38 7.91 22.58
C LEU A 107 -7.35 9.08 23.58
N ARG A 108 -7.96 10.21 23.21
CA ARG A 108 -8.09 11.36 24.12
C ARG A 108 -8.91 11.01 25.36
N GLU A 109 -10.04 10.31 25.18
CA GLU A 109 -10.89 9.87 26.29
C GLU A 109 -10.21 8.81 27.16
N TYR A 110 -9.46 7.89 26.54
CA TYR A 110 -8.83 6.77 27.25
C TYR A 110 -7.60 7.20 28.07
N PHE A 111 -6.73 8.06 27.52
CA PHE A 111 -5.52 8.54 28.18
C PHE A 111 -5.67 9.91 28.86
N ASP A 112 -6.85 10.54 28.80
CA ASP A 112 -7.15 11.90 29.28
C ASP A 112 -6.14 12.95 28.77
N GLU A 113 -5.81 12.88 27.48
CA GLU A 113 -4.83 13.76 26.86
C GLU A 113 -5.42 14.53 25.68
N MET A 114 -4.94 15.75 25.45
CA MET A 114 -5.41 16.59 24.35
C MET A 114 -4.51 16.52 23.10
N ASP A 115 -3.24 16.18 23.29
CA ASP A 115 -2.21 16.18 22.25
C ASP A 115 -2.10 14.80 21.58
N VAL A 116 -3.10 14.48 20.77
CA VAL A 116 -3.12 13.26 19.95
C VAL A 116 -2.94 13.65 18.48
N PRO A 117 -1.98 13.04 17.75
CA PRO A 117 -1.69 13.34 16.35
C PRO A 117 -2.90 13.22 15.42
N GLU A 118 -2.89 13.98 14.31
CA GLU A 118 -3.98 14.02 13.33
C GLU A 118 -3.70 13.24 12.03
N ASP A 119 -2.43 12.89 11.79
CA ASP A 119 -2.01 12.07 10.66
C ASP A 119 -1.94 10.58 11.02
N GLU A 120 -2.12 9.71 10.02
CA GLU A 120 -2.19 8.27 10.21
C GLU A 120 -0.89 7.70 10.82
N ASP A 121 0.27 8.12 10.31
CA ASP A 121 1.56 7.61 10.76
C ASP A 121 1.87 8.05 12.21
N GLY A 122 1.60 9.32 12.54
CA GLY A 122 1.71 9.86 13.89
C GLY A 122 0.76 9.18 14.88
N LEU A 123 -0.48 8.91 14.47
CA LEU A 123 -1.46 8.21 15.30
C LEU A 123 -1.02 6.77 15.59
N ILE A 124 -0.45 6.06 14.60
CA ILE A 124 0.09 4.72 14.80
C ILE A 124 1.27 4.74 15.78
N ALA A 125 2.23 5.65 15.59
CA ALA A 125 3.38 5.78 16.48
C ALA A 125 2.95 6.04 17.93
N HIS A 126 2.00 6.96 18.12
CA HIS A 126 1.44 7.32 19.41
C HIS A 126 0.74 6.15 20.10
N ILE A 127 -0.09 5.39 19.36
CA ILE A 127 -0.75 4.18 19.88
C ILE A 127 0.30 3.17 20.33
N VAL A 128 1.31 2.89 19.51
CA VAL A 128 2.35 1.90 19.84
C VAL A 128 3.11 2.33 21.09
N GLU A 129 3.48 3.60 21.21
CA GLU A 129 4.19 4.13 22.37
C GLU A 129 3.38 3.98 23.65
N LYS A 130 2.17 4.56 23.71
CA LYS A 130 1.32 4.58 24.91
C LYS A 130 0.95 3.20 25.42
N PHE A 131 0.50 2.32 24.52
CA PHE A 131 0.13 0.96 24.93
C PHE A 131 1.34 0.10 25.32
N THR A 132 2.52 0.38 24.74
CA THR A 132 3.77 -0.27 25.20
C THR A 132 4.16 0.21 26.60
N GLU A 133 3.98 1.49 26.91
CA GLU A 133 4.21 2.03 28.25
C GLU A 133 3.24 1.44 29.28
N GLU A 134 1.95 1.37 28.98
CA GLU A 134 0.96 0.72 29.86
C GLU A 134 1.28 -0.75 30.08
N GLN A 135 1.66 -1.49 29.04
CA GLN A 135 2.04 -2.91 29.16
C GLN A 135 3.30 -3.10 30.03
N ARG A 136 4.16 -2.10 30.16
CA ARG A 136 5.31 -2.14 31.09
C ARG A 136 4.94 -1.76 32.51
N HIS A 137 3.85 -1.03 32.69
CA HIS A 137 3.36 -0.59 34.00
C HIS A 137 2.50 -1.66 34.70
N TYR A 138 1.98 -2.63 33.94
CA TYR A 138 1.25 -3.81 34.40
C TYR A 138 2.12 -5.08 34.37
#